data_AF-A0A7D7QGM4-F1
#
_entry.id   AF-A0A7D7QGM4-F1
#
_cell.length_a   1.000
_cell.length_b   1.000
_cell.length_c   1.000
_cell.angle_alpha   90.00
_cell.angle_beta   90.00
_cell.angle_gamma   90.00
#
_symmetry.space_group_name_H-M   'P 1'
#
loop_
_entity.id
_entity.type
_entity.pdbx_description
1 polymer ?
#
loop_
_entity_poly.entity_id
_entity_poly.type
_entity_poly.pdbx_seq_one_letter_code
_entity_poly.pdbx_strand_id
1 'polypeptide(L)'
;MSTHRFHHESHGNHPMSYIGFVLALGGFAMAALWLVNMAAGNVGAAIVCGLLTVAAFAIAVSIFFSLSHRYHHSPVLPDNTPDETERYVRKYRG
;
A
#
# COMPACT_ATOMS: atom_id res chain seq x y z
N MET A 1 -16.85 -26.99 29.26
CA MET A 1 -16.64 -25.54 29.04
C MET A 1 -15.33 -25.39 28.30
N SER A 2 -15.36 -25.38 26.97
CA SER A 2 -14.16 -25.17 26.15
C SER A 2 -14.01 -23.67 25.92
N THR A 3 -12.96 -23.08 26.46
CA THR A 3 -12.65 -21.67 26.31
C THR A 3 -12.26 -21.40 24.86
N HIS A 4 -13.16 -20.80 24.08
CA HIS A 4 -12.83 -20.20 22.80
C HIS A 4 -11.75 -19.15 23.05
N ARG A 5 -10.47 -19.52 22.83
CA ARG A 5 -9.40 -18.55 22.68
C ARG A 5 -9.76 -17.75 21.43
N PHE A 6 -10.09 -16.48 21.61
CA PHE A 6 -10.13 -15.53 20.50
C PHE A 6 -8.72 -15.46 19.93
N HIS A 7 -8.44 -16.32 18.95
CA HIS A 7 -7.20 -16.28 18.18
C HIS A 7 -7.30 -15.03 17.34
N HIS A 8 -6.57 -13.97 17.71
CA HIS A 8 -6.43 -12.79 16.88
C HIS A 8 -5.63 -13.22 15.65
N GLU A 9 -6.31 -13.59 14.58
CA GLU A 9 -5.70 -13.75 13.27
C GLU A 9 -5.22 -12.36 12.84
N SER A 10 -3.89 -12.19 12.78
CA SER A 10 -3.27 -10.98 12.26
C SER A 10 -3.61 -10.89 10.78
N HIS A 11 -4.65 -10.12 10.45
CA HIS A 11 -5.12 -9.96 9.08
C HIS A 11 -3.98 -9.43 8.20
N GLY A 12 -3.73 -10.06 7.04
CA GLY A 12 -2.62 -9.73 6.13
C GLY A 12 -2.65 -8.32 5.51
N ASN A 13 -3.66 -7.51 5.82
CA ASN A 13 -3.75 -6.12 5.37
C ASN A 13 -3.05 -5.21 6.37
N HIS A 14 -1.76 -4.96 6.16
CA HIS A 14 -1.04 -4.00 6.99
C HIS A 14 -1.55 -2.58 6.68
N PRO A 15 -2.01 -1.78 7.67
CA PRO A 15 -2.62 -0.46 7.43
C PRO A 15 -1.70 0.51 6.67
N MET A 16 -0.38 0.30 6.71
CA MET A 16 0.56 1.05 5.86
C MET A 16 0.40 0.78 4.36
N SER A 17 -0.02 -0.42 3.90
CA SER A 17 -0.21 -0.66 2.47
C SER A 17 -1.33 0.21 1.89
N TYR A 18 -2.39 0.42 2.67
CA TYR A 18 -3.47 1.36 2.33
C TYR A 18 -2.94 2.80 2.24
N ILE A 19 -2.10 3.24 3.19
CA ILE A 19 -1.47 4.57 3.15
C ILE A 19 -0.59 4.72 1.91
N GLY A 20 0.24 3.71 1.61
CA GLY A 20 1.08 3.67 0.41
C GLY A 20 0.24 3.77 -0.87
N PHE A 21 -0.91 3.10 -0.92
CA PHE A 21 -1.83 3.15 -2.06
C PHE A 21 -2.46 4.53 -2.23
N VAL A 22 -2.95 5.14 -1.15
CA VAL A 22 -3.51 6.51 -1.19
C VAL A 22 -2.46 7.53 -1.61
N LEU A 23 -1.21 7.38 -1.14
CA LEU A 23 -0.09 8.20 -1.57
C LEU A 23 0.21 8.04 -3.06
N ALA A 24 0.15 6.82 -3.60
CA ALA A 24 0.33 6.58 -5.03
C ALA A 24 -0.78 7.27 -5.86
N LEU A 25 -2.05 7.14 -5.44
CA LEU A 25 -3.17 7.84 -6.09
C LEU A 25 -3.01 9.36 -6.02
N GLY A 26 -2.67 9.89 -4.85
CA GLY A 26 -2.38 11.32 -4.66
C GLY A 26 -1.21 11.80 -5.52
N GLY A 27 -0.15 11.00 -5.63
CA GLY A 27 1.00 11.26 -6.51
C GLY A 27 0.59 11.38 -7.97
N PHE A 28 -0.24 10.48 -8.48
CA PHE A 28 -0.76 10.59 -9.85
C PHE A 28 -1.64 11.83 -10.06
N ALA A 29 -2.48 12.18 -9.09
CA ALA A 29 -3.29 13.39 -9.17
C ALA A 29 -2.42 14.66 -9.20
N MET A 30 -1.39 14.73 -8.36
CA MET A 30 -0.43 15.84 -8.37
C MET A 30 0.40 15.88 -9.65
N ALA A 31 0.73 14.73 -10.24
CA ALA A 31 1.44 14.66 -11.52
C ALA A 31 0.60 15.24 -12.66
N ALA A 32 -0.70 14.91 -12.70
CA ALA A 32 -1.62 15.48 -13.66
C ALA A 32 -1.74 17.00 -13.49
N LEU A 33 -1.91 17.48 -12.26
CA LEU A 33 -1.96 18.92 -11.97
C LEU A 33 -0.65 19.64 -12.29
N TRP A 34 0.49 18.98 -12.10
CA TRP A 34 1.79 19.52 -12.49
C TRP A 34 1.86 19.79 -13.99
N LEU A 35 1.47 18.81 -14.81
CA LEU A 35 1.44 18.95 -16.27
C LEU A 35 0.47 20.04 -16.73
N VAL A 36 -0.72 20.10 -16.14
CA VAL A 36 -1.72 21.14 -16.45
C VAL A 36 -1.20 22.53 -16.10
N ASN A 37 -0.59 22.71 -14.92
CA ASN A 37 -0.05 24.00 -14.52
C ASN A 37 1.16 24.42 -15.37
N MET A 38 2.01 23.47 -15.77
CA MET A 38 3.07 23.75 -16.75
C MET A 38 2.50 24.22 -18.08
N ALA A 39 1.48 23.53 -18.62
CA ALA A 39 0.84 23.90 -19.87
C ALA A 39 0.13 25.26 -19.80
N ALA A 40 -0.43 25.62 -18.65
CA ALA A 40 -1.09 26.90 -18.41
C ALA A 40 -0.12 28.06 -18.09
N GLY A 41 1.20 27.81 -18.03
CA GLY A 41 2.20 28.82 -17.70
C GLY A 41 2.23 29.23 -16.21
N ASN A 42 1.53 28.49 -15.34
CA ASN A 42 1.52 28.75 -13.90
C ASN A 42 2.73 28.07 -13.21
N VAL A 43 3.90 28.69 -13.37
CA VAL A 43 5.19 28.12 -12.94
C VAL A 43 5.24 27.80 -11.44
N GLY A 44 4.70 28.69 -10.59
CA GLY A 44 4.72 28.50 -9.14
C GLY A 44 3.91 27.27 -8.71
N ALA A 45 2.67 27.16 -9.18
CA ALA A 45 1.83 25.99 -8.89
C ALA A 45 2.40 24.71 -9.49
N ALA A 46 3.00 24.79 -10.68
CA ALA A 46 3.68 23.65 -11.30
C ALA A 46 4.81 23.12 -10.42
N ILE A 47 5.69 23.98 -9.90
CA ILE A 47 6.79 23.55 -9.01
C ILE A 47 6.24 22.84 -7.76
N VAL A 48 5.22 23.42 -7.12
CA VAL A 48 4.62 22.83 -5.91
C VAL A 48 4.01 21.46 -6.22
N CYS A 49 3.21 21.33 -7.27
CA CYS A 49 2.62 20.05 -7.67
C CYS A 49 3.70 19.02 -8.03
N GLY A 50 4.78 19.43 -8.70
CA GLY A 50 5.91 18.56 -9.03
C GLY A 50 6.61 18.03 -7.78
N LEU A 51 6.90 18.89 -6.79
CA LEU A 51 7.51 18.48 -5.52
C LEU A 51 6.60 17.53 -4.73
N LEU A 52 5.30 17.81 -4.67
CA LEU A 52 4.32 16.94 -4.00
C LEU A 52 4.23 15.57 -4.67
N THR A 53 4.30 15.52 -6.00
CA THR A 53 4.33 14.28 -6.78
C THR A 53 5.54 13.42 -6.38
N VAL A 54 6.74 14.01 -6.40
CA VAL A 54 7.98 13.31 -6.07
C VAL A 54 7.95 12.80 -4.62
N ALA A 55 7.53 13.64 -3.67
CA ALA A 55 7.43 13.26 -2.28
C ALA A 55 6.44 12.11 -2.06
N ALA A 56 5.25 12.19 -2.66
CA ALA A 56 4.23 11.16 -2.53
C ALA A 56 4.70 9.80 -3.05
N PHE A 57 5.32 9.76 -4.24
CA PHE A 57 5.84 8.51 -4.80
C PHE A 57 7.04 7.97 -4.02
N ALA A 58 7.97 8.82 -3.57
CA ALA A 58 9.10 8.38 -2.77
C ALA A 58 8.65 7.72 -1.45
N ILE A 59 7.65 8.30 -0.78
CA ILE A 59 7.09 7.74 0.45
C ILE A 59 6.34 6.44 0.16
N ALA A 60 5.51 6.40 -0.89
CA ALA A 60 4.78 5.19 -1.27
C ALA A 60 5.73 4.03 -1.59
N VAL A 61 6.79 4.27 -2.37
CA VAL A 61 7.82 3.27 -2.70
C VAL A 61 8.51 2.79 -1.43
N SER A 62 8.91 3.70 -0.54
CA SER A 62 9.54 3.33 0.74
C SER A 62 8.64 2.43 1.59
N ILE A 63 7.35 2.76 1.68
CA ILE A 63 6.35 1.96 2.39
C ILE A 63 6.24 0.57 1.77
N PHE A 64 6.00 0.46 0.46
CA PHE A 64 5.84 -0.84 -0.19
C PHE A 64 7.12 -1.67 -0.14
N PHE A 65 8.28 -1.05 -0.30
CA PHE A 65 9.56 -1.72 -0.16
C PHE A 65 9.76 -2.25 1.26
N SER A 66 9.49 -1.43 2.29
CA SER A 66 9.60 -1.85 3.68
C SER A 66 8.66 -3.01 4.02
N LEU A 67 7.42 -2.98 3.52
CA LEU A 67 6.43 -4.05 3.70
C LEU A 67 6.91 -5.35 3.07
N SER A 68 7.33 -5.27 1.80
CA SER A 68 7.76 -6.43 1.03
C SER A 68 9.04 -7.07 1.60
N HIS A 69 9.96 -6.24 2.11
CA HIS A 69 11.31 -6.71 2.47
C HIS A 69 11.52 -6.96 3.96
N ARG A 70 10.79 -6.28 4.86
CA ARG A 70 10.97 -6.41 6.31
C ARG A 70 9.85 -7.17 7.01
N TYR A 71 8.63 -7.05 6.51
CA TYR A 71 7.47 -7.63 7.17
C TYR A 71 7.00 -8.93 6.53
N HIS A 72 7.59 -9.34 5.41
CA HIS A 72 7.15 -10.47 4.57
C HIS A 72 5.67 -10.43 4.17
N HIS A 73 4.97 -9.34 4.49
CA HIS A 73 3.60 -9.07 4.11
C HIS A 73 3.52 -8.64 2.67
N SER A 74 2.79 -9.42 1.87
CA SER A 74 2.43 -8.98 0.54
C SER A 74 1.63 -7.68 0.64
N PRO A 75 2.09 -6.56 0.04
CA PRO A 75 1.44 -5.26 0.14
C PRO A 75 0.11 -5.18 -0.62
N VAL A 76 -0.23 -6.20 -1.42
CA VAL A 76 -1.38 -6.21 -2.33
C VAL A 76 -2.21 -7.50 -2.21
N LEU A 77 -1.59 -8.64 -1.89
CA LEU A 77 -2.32 -9.86 -1.58
C LEU A 77 -2.41 -10.03 -0.06
N PRO A 78 -3.56 -10.48 0.48
CA PRO A 78 -3.57 -10.95 1.86
C PRO A 78 -2.51 -12.03 1.99
N ASP A 79 -1.56 -11.83 2.90
CA ASP A 79 -0.68 -12.91 3.34
C ASP A 79 -1.56 -14.00 3.93
N ASN A 80 -1.78 -15.06 3.15
CA ASN A 80 -2.27 -16.31 3.70
C ASN A 80 -1.19 -16.73 4.69
N THR A 81 -1.41 -16.56 5.98
CA THR A 81 -0.50 -17.10 6.99
C THR A 81 -0.25 -18.59 6.69
N PRO A 82 0.88 -19.18 7.12
CA PRO A 82 1.12 -20.61 6.91
C PRO A 82 -0.10 -21.46 7.36
N ASP A 83 -0.76 -21.03 8.44
CA ASP A 83 -1.99 -21.62 8.96
C ASP A 83 -3.19 -21.46 8.02
N GLU A 84 -3.41 -20.28 7.43
CA GLU A 84 -4.46 -20.08 6.42
C GLU A 84 -4.17 -20.88 5.15
N THR A 85 -2.91 -20.92 4.70
CA THR A 85 -2.50 -21.69 3.53
C THR A 85 -2.73 -23.18 3.76
N GLU A 86 -2.35 -23.70 4.93
CA GLU A 86 -2.59 -25.09 5.32
C GLU A 86 -4.09 -25.39 5.43
N ARG A 87 -4.89 -24.46 5.98
CA ARG A 87 -6.35 -24.56 6.02
C ARG A 87 -6.97 -24.58 4.61
N TYR A 88 -6.51 -23.73 3.69
CA TYR A 88 -6.96 -23.70 2.30
C TYR A 88 -6.57 -24.98 1.55
N VAL A 89 -5.32 -25.44 1.70
CA VAL A 89 -4.84 -26.68 1.09
C VAL A 89 -5.63 -27.87 1.62
N ARG A 90 -5.82 -28.01 2.94
CA ARG A 90 -6.62 -29.09 3.53
C ARG A 90 -8.08 -29.06 3.06
N LYS A 91 -8.66 -27.87 2.87
CA LYS A 91 -10.05 -27.72 2.43
C LYS A 91 -10.27 -28.10 0.96
N TYR A 92 -9.30 -27.88 0.08
CA TYR A 92 -9.46 -28.08 -1.36
C TYR A 92 -8.66 -29.24 -1.95
N ARG A 93 -7.59 -29.70 -1.28
CA ARG A 93 -6.71 -30.78 -1.76
C ARG A 93 -6.89 -32.09 -1.00
N GLY A 94 -7.51 -32.11 0.18
CA GLY A 94 -7.76 -33.32 0.96
C GLY A 94 -6.48 -33.96 1.48
#